data_AF-A0A5D0EII2-F1
#
_entry.id   AF-A0A5D0EII2-F1
#
_cell.length_a   1.000
_cell.length_b   1.000
_cell.length_c   1.000
_cell.angle_alpha   90.00
_cell.angle_beta   90.00
_cell.angle_gamma   90.00
#
_symmetry.space_group_name_H-M   'P 1'
#
loop_
_entity.id
_entity.type
_entity.pdbx_description
1 polymer ?
#
loop_
_entity_poly.entity_id
_entity_poly.type
_entity_poly.pdbx_seq_one_letter_code
_entity_poly.pdbx_strand_id
1 'polypeptide(L)'
;MEKNIKASSTPRRDLRLLKEESKKLSITNNQCALPLIPIYPLRYALSSFYLDNATKSLNKTPPQPPHIANITAPESMRRGSIHQLHQLRQGFIYIYSPTQHQYIASDKNNKWMVFRYFTHKDDVNSANQFPAGGKEAEGLGYSFILYQWGENASTYPWKIADMPSMDVVFVDKTQQWVYMAYSEYPWSAEILDQLERDEGYETLLCPGLM
;
A
#
# COMPACT_ATOMS: atom_id res chain seq x y z
N MET A 1 1.99 43.47 8.71
CA MET A 1 3.06 42.48 8.46
C MET A 1 2.51 41.44 7.52
N GLU A 2 2.77 41.59 6.22
CA GLU A 2 2.35 40.65 5.19
C GLU A 2 3.20 39.39 5.28
N LYS A 3 2.56 38.24 5.50
CA LYS A 3 3.23 36.94 5.45
C LYS A 3 3.38 36.50 4.00
N ASN A 4 4.60 36.62 3.49
CA ASN A 4 5.02 36.12 2.19
C ASN A 4 5.06 34.58 2.22
N ILE A 5 3.97 33.92 1.82
CA ILE A 5 3.96 32.48 1.58
C ILE A 5 4.55 32.25 0.19
N LYS A 6 5.86 31.97 0.12
CA LYS A 6 6.47 31.46 -1.10
C LYS A 6 5.96 30.03 -1.32
N ALA A 7 5.03 29.87 -2.27
CA ALA A 7 4.70 28.58 -2.83
C ALA A 7 5.98 27.97 -3.44
N SER A 8 6.42 26.83 -2.92
CA SER A 8 7.46 26.01 -3.53
C SER A 8 6.90 25.40 -4.81
N SER A 9 6.97 26.13 -5.91
CA SER A 9 6.65 25.62 -7.24
C SER A 9 7.81 24.76 -7.76
N THR A 10 8.04 23.60 -7.15
CA THR A 10 8.91 22.61 -7.76
C THR A 10 8.12 22.00 -8.92
N PRO A 11 8.55 22.16 -10.19
CA PRO A 11 7.79 21.62 -11.30
C PRO A 11 7.77 20.09 -11.21
N ARG A 12 6.58 19.50 -11.42
CA ARG A 12 6.36 18.05 -11.48
C ARG A 12 7.35 17.48 -12.50
N ARG A 13 8.24 16.56 -12.08
CA ARG A 13 9.17 15.90 -13.01
C ARG A 13 8.36 15.14 -14.06
N ASP A 14 8.83 15.20 -15.30
CA ASP A 14 8.22 14.46 -16.42
C ASP A 14 8.20 12.96 -16.10
N LEU A 15 7.01 12.36 -16.15
CA LEU A 15 6.76 10.92 -15.97
C LEU A 15 7.68 10.07 -16.86
N ARG A 16 8.07 10.59 -18.03
CA ARG A 16 8.99 9.92 -18.96
C ARG A 16 10.40 9.77 -18.39
N LEU A 17 10.91 10.78 -17.70
CA LEU A 17 12.22 10.73 -17.05
C LEU A 17 12.21 9.76 -15.87
N LEU A 18 11.10 9.73 -15.12
CA LEU A 18 10.89 8.78 -14.02
C LEU A 18 10.77 7.33 -14.51
N LYS A 19 10.23 7.11 -15.71
CA LYS A 19 10.16 5.80 -16.37
C LYS A 19 11.52 5.27 -16.81
N GLU A 20 12.47 6.16 -17.14
CA GLU A 20 13.85 5.77 -17.40
C GLU A 20 14.65 5.55 -16.11
N GLU A 21 14.41 6.38 -15.08
CA GLU A 21 15.01 6.21 -13.76
C GLU A 21 14.47 4.96 -13.03
N SER A 22 13.20 4.58 -13.25
CA SER A 22 12.60 3.41 -12.62
C SER A 22 13.09 2.09 -13.20
N LYS A 23 13.51 2.07 -14.47
CA LYS A 23 14.25 0.92 -15.03
C LYS A 23 15.58 0.69 -14.30
N LYS A 24 16.14 1.72 -13.65
CA LYS A 24 17.34 1.62 -12.80
C LYS A 24 17.04 1.29 -11.34
N LEU A 25 15.76 1.27 -10.92
CA LEU A 25 15.31 0.92 -9.56
C LEU A 25 15.35 -0.59 -9.27
N SER A 26 15.80 -1.43 -10.21
CA SER A 26 15.97 -2.87 -9.96
C SER A 26 16.96 -3.11 -8.81
N ILE A 27 16.65 -4.11 -7.99
CA ILE A 27 17.15 -4.40 -6.62
C ILE A 27 18.69 -4.52 -6.55
N THR A 28 19.40 -4.61 -7.68
CA THR A 28 20.86 -4.83 -7.75
C THR A 28 21.74 -3.58 -7.70
N ASN A 29 21.20 -2.35 -7.81
CA ASN A 29 22.02 -1.12 -7.78
C ASN A 29 21.76 -0.28 -6.53
N ASN A 30 22.78 -0.08 -5.69
CA ASN A 30 22.76 0.72 -4.46
C ASN A 30 21.90 2.01 -4.57
N GLN A 31 20.69 1.94 -4.00
CA GLN A 31 19.57 2.87 -4.19
C GLN A 31 19.65 4.16 -3.34
N CYS A 32 20.80 4.49 -2.74
CA CYS A 32 20.92 5.67 -1.88
C CYS A 32 20.84 7.01 -2.64
N ALA A 33 21.11 7.03 -3.95
CA ALA A 33 21.14 8.26 -4.75
C ALA A 33 19.77 8.72 -5.29
N LEU A 34 18.79 7.83 -5.36
CA LEU A 34 17.46 8.17 -5.89
C LEU A 34 16.66 8.93 -4.83
N PRO A 35 15.80 9.90 -5.19
CA PRO A 35 15.03 10.68 -4.23
C PRO A 35 13.89 9.88 -3.58
N LEU A 36 13.89 8.55 -3.70
CA LEU A 36 12.83 7.65 -3.28
C LEU A 36 13.33 6.63 -2.25
N ILE A 37 12.46 6.25 -1.32
CA ILE A 37 12.68 5.19 -0.33
C ILE A 37 11.75 4.03 -0.70
N PRO A 38 12.29 2.83 -0.99
CA PRO A 38 11.47 1.65 -1.24
C PRO A 38 10.80 1.17 0.06
N ILE A 39 9.57 0.72 -0.05
CA ILE A 39 8.79 0.13 1.03
C ILE A 39 8.39 -1.29 0.61
N TYR A 40 8.58 -2.24 1.51
CA TYR A 40 8.18 -3.63 1.34
C TYR A 40 6.98 -3.91 2.23
N PRO A 41 5.74 -3.76 1.73
CA PRO A 41 4.57 -3.95 2.56
C PRO A 41 4.34 -5.45 2.81
N LEU A 42 4.08 -5.78 4.07
CA LEU A 42 3.85 -7.14 4.57
C LEU A 42 2.58 -7.17 5.41
N ARG A 43 2.02 -8.36 5.67
CA ARG A 43 0.91 -8.54 6.61
C ARG A 43 1.25 -9.54 7.70
N TYR A 44 0.55 -9.43 8.83
CA TYR A 44 0.53 -10.50 9.83
C TYR A 44 -0.61 -11.46 9.56
N ALA A 45 -0.33 -12.74 9.74
CA ALA A 45 -1.33 -13.78 9.83
C ALA A 45 -1.13 -14.57 11.12
N LEU A 46 -2.17 -15.26 11.57
CA LEU A 46 -2.04 -16.24 12.64
C LEU A 46 -1.12 -17.38 12.19
N SER A 47 -0.27 -17.86 13.10
CA SER A 47 0.64 -18.96 12.84
C SER A 47 -0.13 -20.25 12.59
N SER A 48 0.36 -21.11 11.70
CA SER A 48 -0.23 -22.44 11.50
C SER A 48 -0.28 -23.22 12.82
N PHE A 49 0.76 -23.12 13.63
CA PHE A 49 0.81 -23.70 14.97
C PHE A 49 -0.36 -23.25 15.86
N TYR A 50 -0.67 -21.94 15.87
CA TYR A 50 -1.80 -21.42 16.62
C TYR A 50 -3.13 -21.96 16.07
N LEU A 51 -3.31 -21.94 14.75
CA LEU A 51 -4.51 -22.44 14.08
C LEU A 51 -4.72 -23.95 14.35
N ASP A 52 -3.67 -24.76 14.27
CA ASP A 52 -3.73 -26.20 14.55
C ASP A 52 -4.13 -26.49 16.00
N ASN A 53 -3.59 -25.73 16.96
CA ASN A 53 -3.95 -25.87 18.36
C ASN A 53 -5.38 -25.41 18.64
N ALA A 54 -5.82 -24.32 18.00
CA ALA A 54 -7.20 -23.84 18.03
C ALA A 54 -8.17 -24.88 17.47
N THR A 55 -7.84 -25.55 16.37
CA THR A 55 -8.65 -26.65 15.82
C THR A 55 -8.70 -27.83 16.78
N LYS A 56 -7.58 -28.22 17.39
CA LYS A 56 -7.55 -29.29 18.39
C LYS A 56 -8.38 -28.98 19.63
N SER A 57 -8.42 -27.72 20.09
CA SER A 57 -9.19 -27.33 21.28
C SER A 57 -10.70 -27.38 21.03
N LEU A 58 -11.14 -27.06 19.81
CA LEU A 58 -12.53 -27.19 19.38
C LEU A 58 -13.02 -28.64 19.34
N ASN A 59 -12.12 -29.59 19.05
CA ASN A 59 -12.44 -31.01 18.98
C ASN A 59 -12.44 -31.74 20.34
N LYS A 60 -12.16 -31.05 21.46
CA LYS A 60 -12.23 -31.62 22.80
C LYS A 60 -13.68 -31.71 23.30
N THR A 61 -13.93 -32.55 24.31
CA THR A 61 -15.22 -32.64 25.00
C THR A 61 -15.03 -32.31 26.49
N PRO A 62 -15.58 -31.20 27.00
CA PRO A 62 -16.33 -30.17 26.26
C PRO A 62 -15.42 -29.34 25.33
N PRO A 63 -15.97 -28.76 24.24
CA PRO A 63 -15.20 -27.89 23.34
C PRO A 63 -14.63 -26.68 24.08
N GLN A 64 -13.37 -26.34 23.80
CA GLN A 64 -12.73 -25.14 24.32
C GLN A 64 -12.48 -24.15 23.17
N PRO A 65 -13.33 -23.12 23.01
CA PRO A 65 -13.20 -22.17 21.92
C PRO A 65 -11.93 -21.31 22.08
N PRO A 66 -11.13 -21.13 21.02
CA PRO A 66 -9.97 -20.26 21.05
C PRO A 66 -10.40 -18.79 21.11
N HIS A 67 -9.74 -17.99 21.95
CA HIS A 67 -10.02 -16.56 22.11
C HIS A 67 -9.39 -15.71 21.00
N ILE A 68 -9.81 -15.94 19.75
CA ILE A 68 -9.29 -15.22 18.58
C ILE A 68 -9.56 -13.70 18.67
N ALA A 69 -10.72 -13.32 19.22
CA ALA A 69 -11.12 -11.92 19.36
C ALA A 69 -10.19 -11.08 20.26
N ASN A 70 -9.41 -11.72 21.14
CA ASN A 70 -8.51 -11.04 22.07
C ASN A 70 -7.05 -11.02 21.57
N ILE A 71 -6.79 -11.53 20.37
CA ILE A 71 -5.45 -11.52 19.79
C ILE A 71 -5.18 -10.11 19.27
N THR A 72 -4.25 -9.42 19.92
CA THR A 72 -3.78 -8.11 19.47
C THR A 72 -2.74 -8.27 18.36
N ALA A 73 -2.74 -7.32 17.42
CA ALA A 73 -1.67 -7.23 16.44
C ALA A 73 -0.31 -7.05 17.17
N PRO A 74 0.77 -7.66 16.66
CA PRO A 74 2.07 -7.55 17.30
C PRO A 74 2.60 -6.11 17.22
N GLU A 75 3.19 -5.63 18.32
CA GLU A 75 3.77 -4.28 18.42
C GLU A 75 5.01 -4.07 17.52
N SER A 76 5.61 -5.14 16.98
CA SER A 76 6.80 -5.06 16.13
C SER A 76 6.84 -6.15 15.06
N MET A 77 7.69 -5.96 14.05
CA MET A 77 8.00 -6.91 12.94
C MET A 77 8.64 -8.25 13.35
N ARG A 78 8.53 -8.63 14.62
CA ARG A 78 9.06 -9.89 15.12
C ARG A 78 8.05 -11.00 14.89
N ARG A 79 8.54 -12.14 14.39
CA ARG A 79 7.76 -13.37 14.33
C ARG A 79 7.47 -13.83 15.77
N GLY A 80 6.21 -13.79 16.16
CA GLY A 80 5.74 -14.26 17.47
C GLY A 80 5.33 -15.74 17.42
N SER A 81 4.99 -16.30 18.59
CA SER A 81 4.40 -17.64 18.65
C SER A 81 3.00 -17.69 18.01
N ILE A 82 2.25 -16.59 18.09
CA ILE A 82 0.87 -16.46 17.59
C ILE A 82 0.84 -15.87 16.17
N HIS A 83 1.78 -15.00 15.81
CA HIS A 83 1.78 -14.28 14.53
C HIS A 83 2.97 -14.63 13.66
N GLN A 84 2.74 -14.67 12.36
CA GLN A 84 3.75 -14.85 11.32
C GLN A 84 3.63 -13.77 10.25
N LEU A 85 4.78 -13.35 9.72
CA LEU A 85 4.84 -12.44 8.58
C LEU A 85 4.48 -13.20 7.30
N HIS A 86 3.53 -12.64 6.57
CA HIS A 86 3.00 -13.17 5.32
C HIS A 86 3.14 -12.11 4.23
N GLN A 87 3.27 -12.59 2.99
CA GLN A 87 3.14 -11.76 1.81
C GLN A 87 1.70 -11.23 1.70
N LEU A 88 1.53 -10.04 1.11
CA LEU A 88 0.22 -9.44 0.89
C LEU A 88 -0.65 -10.30 -0.05
N ARG A 89 -1.98 -10.20 0.10
CA ARG A 89 -2.93 -10.62 -0.94
C ARG A 89 -3.03 -9.55 -2.01
N GLN A 90 -3.43 -9.95 -3.20
CA GLN A 90 -3.73 -9.02 -4.29
C GLN A 90 -4.68 -7.92 -3.80
N GLY A 91 -4.39 -6.66 -4.12
CA GLY A 91 -5.14 -5.54 -3.54
C GLY A 91 -4.50 -4.20 -3.83
N PHE A 92 -4.81 -3.22 -2.98
CA PHE A 92 -4.44 -1.83 -3.10
C PHE A 92 -3.66 -1.39 -1.87
N ILE A 93 -2.59 -0.65 -2.11
CA ILE A 93 -1.79 0.02 -1.08
C ILE A 93 -1.99 1.52 -1.28
N TYR A 94 -2.44 2.17 -0.22
CA TYR A 94 -2.66 3.60 -0.15
C TYR A 94 -1.57 4.19 0.74
N ILE A 95 -0.86 5.18 0.23
CA ILE A 95 0.12 5.94 0.98
C ILE A 95 -0.33 7.39 0.97
N TYR A 96 -0.48 7.97 2.15
CA TYR A 96 -0.87 9.36 2.33
C TYR A 96 0.28 10.15 2.94
N SER A 97 0.53 11.33 2.37
CA SER A 97 1.46 12.32 2.87
C SER A 97 0.73 13.60 3.34
N PRO A 98 0.88 14.01 4.60
CA PRO A 98 0.34 15.27 5.11
C PRO A 98 1.00 16.51 4.49
N THR A 99 2.25 16.40 4.05
CA THR A 99 3.02 17.52 3.48
C THR A 99 3.01 17.57 1.96
N GLN A 100 2.51 16.52 1.28
CA GLN A 100 2.52 16.26 -0.17
C GLN A 100 3.78 15.54 -0.67
N HIS A 101 3.57 14.60 -1.60
CA HIS A 101 4.63 13.95 -2.38
C HIS A 101 5.16 14.90 -3.45
N GLN A 102 6.48 15.12 -3.53
CA GLN A 102 7.05 16.11 -4.45
C GLN A 102 7.25 15.57 -5.87
N TYR A 103 7.59 14.28 -5.99
CA TYR A 103 7.95 13.70 -7.29
C TYR A 103 6.78 13.00 -7.97
N ILE A 104 6.11 12.09 -7.25
CA ILE A 104 5.07 11.22 -7.78
C ILE A 104 3.89 11.24 -6.83
N ALA A 105 2.71 11.51 -7.39
CA ALA A 105 1.45 11.40 -6.69
C ALA A 105 0.36 10.90 -7.63
N SER A 106 -0.58 10.17 -7.06
CA SER A 106 -1.75 9.62 -7.73
C SER A 106 -2.87 10.65 -7.82
N ASP A 107 -3.04 11.53 -6.85
CA ASP A 107 -4.09 12.55 -6.80
C ASP A 107 -3.65 13.92 -7.32
N LYS A 108 -4.59 14.87 -7.40
CA LYS A 108 -4.33 16.25 -7.86
C LYS A 108 -3.69 17.13 -6.77
N ASN A 109 -3.93 16.81 -5.49
CA ASN A 109 -3.41 17.58 -4.36
C ASN A 109 -2.03 17.10 -3.92
N ASN A 110 -1.48 16.11 -4.62
CA ASN A 110 -0.23 15.42 -4.35
C ASN A 110 -0.16 14.78 -2.95
N LYS A 111 -1.30 14.37 -2.39
CA LYS A 111 -1.40 13.76 -1.05
C LYS A 111 -1.35 12.25 -1.04
N TRP A 112 -1.76 11.60 -2.12
CA TRP A 112 -1.93 10.15 -2.20
C TRP A 112 -0.99 9.53 -3.22
N MET A 113 -0.46 8.37 -2.88
CA MET A 113 0.07 7.40 -3.83
C MET A 113 -0.69 6.10 -3.68
N VAL A 114 -1.21 5.58 -4.79
CA VAL A 114 -2.04 4.37 -4.80
C VAL A 114 -1.43 3.35 -5.74
N PHE A 115 -1.06 2.21 -5.18
CA PHE A 115 -0.52 1.09 -5.91
C PHE A 115 -1.52 -0.06 -5.89
N ARG A 116 -1.66 -0.76 -7.01
CA ARG A 116 -2.26 -2.08 -7.04
C ARG A 116 -1.16 -3.12 -7.03
N TYR A 117 -1.24 -4.02 -6.06
CA TYR A 117 -0.36 -5.16 -5.96
C TYR A 117 -0.99 -6.36 -6.65
N PHE A 118 -0.22 -6.98 -7.54
CA PHE A 118 -0.56 -8.20 -8.26
C PHE A 118 0.28 -9.37 -7.78
N THR A 119 -0.34 -10.54 -7.83
CA THR A 119 0.29 -11.83 -7.53
C THR A 119 0.12 -12.73 -8.75
N HIS A 120 0.91 -13.80 -8.82
CA HIS A 120 0.81 -14.74 -9.94
C HIS A 120 -0.55 -15.45 -9.92
N LYS A 121 -1.23 -15.62 -11.05
CA LYS A 121 -2.60 -16.19 -11.15
C LYS A 121 -2.88 -17.48 -10.35
N ASP A 122 -1.85 -18.30 -10.14
CA ASP A 122 -1.92 -19.60 -9.44
C ASP A 122 -1.56 -19.49 -7.94
N ASP A 123 -1.30 -18.28 -7.44
CA ASP A 123 -1.03 -18.01 -6.02
C ASP A 123 -2.36 -17.97 -5.24
N VAL A 124 -2.35 -18.61 -4.06
CA VAL A 124 -3.46 -18.56 -3.10
C VAL A 124 -3.83 -17.13 -2.68
N ASN A 125 -2.87 -16.21 -2.78
CA ASN A 125 -3.03 -14.79 -2.51
C ASN A 125 -3.67 -14.00 -3.66
N SER A 126 -3.94 -14.64 -4.80
CA SER A 126 -4.54 -14.03 -6.00
C SER A 126 -6.06 -14.08 -6.03
N ALA A 127 -6.70 -14.71 -5.04
CA ALA A 127 -8.14 -14.88 -4.99
C ALA A 127 -8.85 -13.52 -4.82
N ASN A 128 -9.07 -12.84 -5.95
CA ASN A 128 -9.86 -11.62 -6.04
C ASN A 128 -11.17 -11.87 -6.79
N GLN A 129 -12.27 -11.42 -6.19
CA GLN A 129 -13.58 -11.28 -6.85
C GLN A 129 -13.63 -10.07 -7.80
N PHE A 130 -12.63 -9.19 -7.76
CA PHE A 130 -12.45 -8.11 -8.72
C PHE A 130 -11.65 -8.65 -9.89
N PRO A 131 -12.05 -8.36 -11.15
CA PRO A 131 -11.30 -8.79 -12.31
C PRO A 131 -9.83 -8.41 -12.11
N ALA A 132 -8.94 -9.38 -12.33
CA ALA A 132 -7.53 -9.12 -12.58
C ALA A 132 -7.48 -7.89 -13.48
N GLY A 133 -6.72 -6.87 -13.08
CA GLY A 133 -6.81 -5.53 -13.67
C GLY A 133 -6.63 -5.62 -15.17
N GLY A 134 -7.76 -5.60 -15.90
CA GLY A 134 -7.82 -5.82 -17.34
C GLY A 134 -6.87 -6.90 -17.87
N LYS A 135 -6.52 -6.77 -19.15
CA LYS A 135 -5.40 -7.47 -19.79
C LYS A 135 -4.03 -7.02 -19.25
N GLU A 136 -4.00 -6.03 -18.36
CA GLU A 136 -2.82 -5.31 -17.91
C GLU A 136 -2.09 -6.07 -16.79
N ALA A 137 -2.80 -6.98 -16.10
CA ALA A 137 -2.26 -7.90 -15.11
C ALA A 137 -1.79 -9.25 -15.69
N GLU A 138 -2.13 -9.56 -16.95
CA GLU A 138 -1.81 -10.84 -17.56
C GLU A 138 -0.29 -10.98 -17.75
N GLY A 139 0.29 -12.00 -17.11
CA GLY A 139 1.72 -12.28 -17.19
C GLY A 139 2.59 -11.46 -16.24
N LEU A 140 2.02 -10.52 -15.48
CA LEU A 140 2.70 -9.88 -14.38
C LEU A 140 2.78 -10.86 -13.21
N GLY A 141 3.99 -11.16 -12.76
CA GLY A 141 4.22 -11.87 -11.50
C GLY A 141 3.92 -10.97 -10.30
N TYR A 142 4.69 -11.12 -9.23
CA TYR A 142 4.62 -10.23 -8.08
C TYR A 142 5.05 -8.82 -8.47
N SER A 143 4.12 -7.88 -8.54
CA SER A 143 4.41 -6.53 -9.00
C SER A 143 3.39 -5.50 -8.53
N PHE A 144 3.81 -4.25 -8.51
CA PHE A 144 3.02 -3.09 -8.15
C PHE A 144 2.79 -2.21 -9.39
N ILE A 145 1.55 -1.81 -9.62
CA ILE A 145 1.18 -0.84 -10.66
C ILE A 145 0.70 0.43 -9.97
N LEU A 146 1.27 1.57 -10.35
CA LEU A 146 0.82 2.87 -9.85
C LEU A 146 -0.48 3.29 -10.55
N TYR A 147 -1.43 3.78 -9.77
CA TYR A 147 -2.65 4.42 -10.26
C TYR A 147 -2.56 5.95 -10.19
N GLN A 148 -3.35 6.61 -11.03
CA GLN A 148 -3.53 8.06 -11.10
C GLN A 148 -5.01 8.41 -11.13
N TRP A 149 -5.35 9.56 -10.56
CA TRP A 149 -6.69 10.08 -10.46
C TRP A 149 -7.20 10.50 -11.84
N GLY A 150 -8.28 9.89 -12.30
CA GLY A 150 -8.97 10.21 -13.53
C GLY A 150 -9.87 11.43 -13.35
N GLU A 151 -9.86 12.33 -14.33
CA GLU A 151 -10.57 13.62 -14.23
C GLU A 151 -12.10 13.51 -14.07
N ASN A 152 -12.73 12.41 -14.50
CA ASN A 152 -14.19 12.25 -14.57
C ASN A 152 -14.73 11.03 -13.79
N ALA A 153 -13.99 10.50 -12.83
CA ALA A 153 -14.33 9.22 -12.23
C ALA A 153 -15.03 9.41 -10.87
N SER A 154 -16.37 9.33 -10.90
CA SER A 154 -17.24 9.54 -9.73
C SER A 154 -17.32 8.36 -8.77
N THR A 155 -17.07 7.13 -9.24
CA THR A 155 -17.20 5.92 -8.40
C THR A 155 -15.86 5.22 -8.12
N TYR A 156 -14.97 5.13 -9.11
CA TYR A 156 -13.63 4.55 -8.97
C TYR A 156 -12.60 5.46 -9.63
N PRO A 157 -11.94 6.36 -8.89
CA PRO A 157 -11.16 7.45 -9.46
C PRO A 157 -9.87 7.01 -10.16
N TRP A 158 -9.52 5.73 -10.14
CA TRP A 158 -8.18 5.28 -10.47
C TRP A 158 -8.04 4.78 -11.91
N LYS A 159 -7.08 5.35 -12.64
CA LYS A 159 -6.58 4.88 -13.95
C LYS A 159 -5.13 4.47 -13.82
N ILE A 160 -4.66 3.52 -14.64
CA ILE A 160 -3.22 3.17 -14.67
C ILE A 160 -2.40 4.40 -15.04
N ALA A 161 -1.39 4.69 -14.21
CA ALA A 161 -0.40 5.70 -14.50
C ALA A 161 0.47 5.24 -15.69
N ASP A 162 0.97 6.17 -16.51
CA ASP A 162 1.99 5.84 -17.53
C ASP A 162 3.36 5.61 -16.87
N MET A 163 3.46 4.53 -16.08
CA MET A 163 4.62 4.06 -15.36
C MET A 163 4.73 2.54 -15.54
N PRO A 164 5.96 1.99 -15.61
CA PRO A 164 6.14 0.55 -15.64
C PRO A 164 5.71 -0.05 -14.31
N SER A 165 5.41 -1.34 -14.31
CA SER A 165 5.25 -2.10 -13.07
C SER A 165 6.56 -2.10 -12.28
N MET A 166 6.44 -2.21 -10.97
CA MET A 166 7.54 -2.07 -10.02
C MET A 166 7.56 -3.23 -9.04
N ASP A 167 8.73 -3.60 -8.55
CA ASP A 167 8.87 -4.70 -7.58
C ASP A 167 8.57 -4.26 -6.14
N VAL A 168 8.52 -2.94 -5.91
CA VAL A 168 8.29 -2.31 -4.61
C VAL A 168 7.40 -1.08 -4.74
N VAL A 169 6.69 -0.75 -3.67
CA VAL A 169 6.12 0.60 -3.50
C VAL A 169 7.19 1.52 -2.94
N PHE A 170 6.98 2.82 -2.98
CA PHE A 170 8.00 3.77 -2.56
C PHE A 170 7.38 5.09 -2.10
N VAL A 171 8.17 5.86 -1.37
CA VAL A 171 7.86 7.24 -0.95
C VAL A 171 9.02 8.16 -1.27
N ASP A 172 8.77 9.46 -1.20
CA ASP A 172 9.80 10.49 -1.36
C ASP A 172 10.66 10.61 -0.09
N LYS A 173 11.98 10.74 -0.25
CA LYS A 173 12.94 10.98 0.85
C LYS A 173 12.69 12.26 1.63
N THR A 174 11.96 13.24 1.08
CA THR A 174 11.64 14.48 1.78
C THR A 174 10.54 14.31 2.82
N GLN A 175 9.84 13.17 2.82
CA GLN A 175 8.77 12.91 3.77
C GLN A 175 9.37 12.52 5.13
N GLN A 176 8.88 13.12 6.22
CA GLN A 176 9.28 12.72 7.58
C GLN A 176 8.49 11.50 8.06
N TRP A 177 7.23 11.43 7.68
CA TRP A 177 6.34 10.33 8.01
C TRP A 177 5.22 10.25 6.97
N VAL A 178 4.64 9.07 6.83
CA VAL A 178 3.48 8.82 5.96
C VAL A 178 2.48 7.95 6.70
N TYR A 179 1.23 8.01 6.26
CA TYR A 179 0.23 7.03 6.63
C TYR A 179 0.08 5.99 5.54
N MET A 180 -0.06 4.73 5.91
CA MET A 180 -0.26 3.63 4.96
C MET A 180 -1.49 2.83 5.30
N ALA A 181 -2.20 2.41 4.27
CA ALA A 181 -3.29 1.46 4.40
C ALA A 181 -3.26 0.43 3.27
N TYR A 182 -3.86 -0.72 3.58
CA TYR A 182 -3.99 -1.84 2.67
C TYR A 182 -5.46 -2.26 2.60
N SER A 183 -5.92 -2.58 1.40
CA SER A 183 -7.26 -3.12 1.17
C SER A 183 -7.24 -4.09 -0.01
N GLU A 184 -7.90 -5.23 0.12
CA GLU A 184 -8.14 -6.15 -1.02
C GLU A 184 -9.09 -5.51 -2.07
N TYR A 185 -9.83 -4.48 -1.65
CA TYR A 185 -10.87 -3.79 -2.42
C TYR A 185 -10.50 -2.32 -2.70
N PRO A 186 -10.79 -1.79 -3.90
CA PRO A 186 -10.54 -0.39 -4.19
C PRO A 186 -11.44 0.51 -3.32
N TRP A 187 -10.83 1.49 -2.66
CA TRP A 187 -11.54 2.58 -2.01
C TRP A 187 -12.23 3.48 -3.03
N SER A 188 -13.45 3.92 -2.70
CA SER A 188 -14.19 4.91 -3.47
C SER A 188 -13.57 6.30 -3.31
N ALA A 189 -13.89 7.20 -4.25
CA ALA A 189 -13.50 8.61 -4.13
C ALA A 189 -14.04 9.24 -2.83
N GLU A 190 -15.25 8.88 -2.43
CA GLU A 190 -15.91 9.37 -1.22
C GLU A 190 -15.11 9.05 0.06
N ILE A 191 -14.55 7.83 0.18
CA ILE A 191 -13.73 7.46 1.34
C ILE A 191 -12.50 8.36 1.42
N LEU A 192 -11.85 8.66 0.29
CA LEU A 192 -10.64 9.47 0.25
C LEU A 192 -10.95 10.93 0.58
N ASP A 193 -12.03 11.47 0.00
CA ASP A 193 -12.52 12.81 0.31
C ASP A 193 -12.88 12.95 1.79
N GLN A 194 -13.46 11.92 2.38
CA GLN A 194 -13.79 11.90 3.81
C GLN A 194 -12.53 11.88 4.67
N LEU A 195 -11.55 11.02 4.34
CA LEU A 195 -10.26 10.95 5.06
C LEU A 195 -9.48 12.27 4.99
N GLU A 196 -9.62 13.04 3.90
CA GLU A 196 -9.00 14.37 3.80
C GLU A 196 -9.72 15.46 4.63
N ARG A 197 -11.00 15.27 4.95
CA ARG A 197 -11.83 16.25 5.67
C ARG A 197 -11.88 16.03 7.18
N ASP A 198 -11.93 14.77 7.61
CA ASP A 198 -12.08 14.45 9.02
C ASP A 198 -10.76 14.68 9.77
N GLU A 199 -10.76 15.41 10.88
CA GLU A 199 -9.61 15.43 11.80
C GLU A 199 -9.60 14.10 12.59
N GLY A 200 -8.53 13.29 12.45
CA GLY A 200 -8.39 12.01 13.19
C GLY A 200 -8.44 10.72 12.35
N TYR A 201 -8.47 10.82 11.02
CA TYR A 201 -8.35 9.70 10.07
C TYR A 201 -7.07 8.85 10.24
N GLU A 202 -6.07 9.38 10.95
CA GLU A 202 -4.84 8.71 11.36
C GLU A 202 -5.09 7.40 12.12
N THR A 203 -6.29 7.22 12.69
CA THR A 203 -6.69 5.97 13.36
C THR A 203 -7.08 4.85 12.38
N LEU A 204 -7.48 5.20 11.15
CA LEU A 204 -7.81 4.24 10.08
C LEU A 204 -6.59 3.88 9.22
N LEU A 205 -5.51 4.66 9.34
CA LEU A 205 -4.27 4.44 8.62
C LEU A 205 -3.16 4.04 9.60
N CYS A 206 -2.29 3.10 9.22
CA CYS A 206 -1.15 2.77 10.05
C CYS A 206 -0.07 3.85 9.88
N PRO A 207 0.46 4.45 10.96
CA PRO A 207 1.62 5.32 10.86
C PRO A 207 2.83 4.53 10.36
N GLY A 208 3.42 4.97 9.25
CA GLY A 208 4.70 4.51 8.75
C GLY A 208 5.80 5.47 9.21
N LEU A 209 6.67 5.01 10.09
CA LEU A 209 7.92 5.70 10.41
C LEU A 209 8.95 5.40 9.31
N MET A 210 9.59 6.45 8.78
CA MET A 210 10.69 6.38 7.82
C MET A 210 12.05 6.33 8.51
#